data_AF-A0AAD1A647-F1
#
_entry.id   AF-A0AAD1A647-F1
#
_cell.length_a   1.000
_cell.length_b   1.000
_cell.length_c   1.000
_cell.angle_alpha   90.00
_cell.angle_beta   90.00
_cell.angle_gamma   90.00
#
_symmetry.space_group_name_H-M   'P 1'
#
loop_
_entity.id
_entity.type
_entity.pdbx_description
1 polymer ?
#
loop_
_entity_poly.entity_id
_entity_poly.type
_entity_poly.pdbx_seq_one_letter_code
_entity_poly.pdbx_strand_id
1 'polypeptide(L)' 'MSGAEIYLAKDERGWLAIHESRHGDSSGIDGPFPTIIAAVAAGRDMAERYGVPFRGDELIAKVLAFPTDKDGRAAT' A
#
# COMPACT_ATOMS: atom_id res chain seq x y z
N MET A 1 19.66 9.63 -0.34
CA MET A 1 19.69 8.33 -1.02
C MET A 1 18.36 7.66 -0.73
N SER A 2 17.41 7.62 -1.67
CA SER A 2 16.21 6.79 -1.46
C SER A 2 16.63 5.32 -1.54
N GLY A 3 16.33 4.56 -0.50
CA GLY A 3 16.49 3.10 -0.51
C GLY A 3 15.39 2.46 -1.37
N ALA A 4 15.54 1.17 -1.66
CA ALA A 4 14.43 0.40 -2.22
C ALA A 4 13.24 0.42 -1.25
N GLU A 5 12.02 0.52 -1.78
CA GLU A 5 10.80 0.57 -0.96
C GLU A 5 9.60 -0.07 -1.65
N ILE A 6 8.62 -0.47 -0.85
CA ILE A 6 7.30 -0.89 -1.33
C ILE A 6 6.28 0.24 -1.10
N TYR A 7 5.56 0.62 -2.15
CA TYR A 7 4.45 1.56 -2.07
C TYR A 7 3.20 1.01 -2.77
N LEU A 8 2.09 1.73 -2.60
CA LEU A 8 0.82 1.38 -3.21
C LEU A 8 0.43 2.42 -4.25
N ALA A 9 -0.07 1.95 -5.39
CA ALA A 9 -0.66 2.79 -6.42
C ALA A 9 -2.08 2.32 -6.73
N LYS A 10 -2.87 3.18 -7.37
CA LYS A 10 -4.19 2.83 -7.88
C LYS A 10 -4.29 3.23 -9.35
N ASP A 11 -4.70 2.29 -10.18
CA ASP A 11 -5.04 2.53 -11.57
C ASP A 11 -6.54 2.26 -11.82
N GLU A 12 -6.96 2.28 -13.09
CA GLU A 12 -8.33 2.00 -13.50
C GLU A 12 -8.78 0.55 -13.22
N ARG A 13 -7.85 -0.37 -13.03
CA ARG A 13 -8.09 -1.80 -12.82
C ARG A 13 -8.10 -2.17 -11.34
N GLY A 14 -7.46 -1.39 -10.48
CA GLY A 14 -7.48 -1.56 -9.04
C GLY A 14 -6.25 -1.02 -8.32
N TRP A 15 -5.97 -1.60 -7.16
CA TRP A 15 -4.82 -1.26 -6.33
C TRP A 15 -3.62 -2.14 -6.64
N LEU A 16 -2.42 -1.58 -6.64
CA LEU A 16 -1.17 -2.26 -6.92
C LEU A 16 -0.23 -2.12 -5.74
N ALA A 17 0.51 -3.19 -5.42
CA ALA A 17 1.69 -3.13 -4.55
C ALA A 17 2.94 -3.16 -5.44
N ILE A 18 3.79 -2.14 -5.31
CA ILE A 18 4.92 -1.92 -6.22
C ILE A 18 6.21 -1.89 -5.41
N HIS A 19 7.16 -2.75 -5.80
CA HIS A 19 8.53 -2.71 -5.31
C HIS A 19 9.37 -1.86 -6.25
N GLU A 20 9.88 -0.73 -5.76
CA GLU A 20 10.85 0.09 -6.46
C GLU A 20 12.26 -0.22 -5.95
N SER A 21 13.12 -0.67 -6.86
CA SER A 21 14.52 -0.96 -6.54
C SER A 21 15.39 0.30 -6.63
N ARG A 22 16.58 0.22 -6.04
CA ARG A 22 17.57 1.30 -5.94
C ARG A 22 18.01 1.92 -7.26
N HIS A 23 17.71 1.27 -8.39
CA HIS A 23 18.08 1.72 -9.74
C HIS A 23 16.88 2.17 -10.60
N GLY A 24 15.67 2.23 -10.04
CA GLY A 24 14.46 2.60 -10.78
C GLY A 24 13.85 1.45 -11.60
N ASP A 25 14.48 0.28 -11.60
CA ASP A 25 13.87 -0.94 -12.11
C ASP A 25 12.86 -1.43 -11.06
N SER A 26 11.56 -1.29 -11.32
CA SER A 26 10.55 -1.90 -10.45
C SER A 26 10.76 -3.42 -10.47
N SER A 27 11.20 -3.97 -9.34
CA SER A 27 11.57 -5.38 -9.22
C SER A 27 10.37 -6.31 -9.01
N GLY A 28 9.16 -5.75 -8.87
CA GLY A 28 7.93 -6.53 -8.75
C GLY A 28 6.68 -5.66 -8.62
N ILE A 29 5.58 -6.15 -9.19
CA ILE A 29 4.23 -5.58 -9.04
C ILE A 29 3.28 -6.73 -8.74
N ASP A 30 2.52 -6.61 -7.65
CA ASP A 30 1.41 -7.52 -7.33
C ASP A 30 0.08 -6.76 -7.48
N GLY A 31 -0.92 -7.42 -8.08
CA GLY A 31 -2.26 -6.88 -8.32
C GLY A 31 -2.69 -6.98 -9.79
N PRO A 32 -3.77 -6.27 -10.20
CA PRO A 32 -4.56 -5.33 -9.40
C PRO A 32 -5.46 -6.02 -8.37
N PHE A 33 -5.58 -5.39 -7.20
CA PHE A 33 -6.46 -5.79 -6.12
C PHE A 33 -7.72 -4.93 -6.07
N PRO A 34 -8.89 -5.50 -5.73
CA PRO A 34 -10.15 -4.76 -5.71
C PRO A 34 -10.24 -3.77 -4.53
N THR A 35 -9.46 -3.98 -3.46
CA THR A 35 -9.50 -3.14 -2.26
C THR A 35 -8.11 -2.71 -1.83
N ILE A 36 -8.02 -1.54 -1.18
CA ILE A 36 -6.75 -1.06 -0.60
C ILE A 36 -6.22 -2.04 0.46
N ILE A 37 -7.10 -2.66 1.24
CA ILE A 37 -6.74 -3.62 2.30
C ILE A 37 -5.99 -4.82 1.70
N ALA A 38 -6.49 -5.36 0.58
CA ALA A 38 -5.84 -6.47 -0.10
C ALA A 38 -4.46 -6.07 -0.67
N ALA A 39 -4.34 -4.88 -1.25
CA ALA A 39 -3.05 -4.37 -1.73
C ALA A 39 -2.04 -4.14 -0.60
N VAL A 40 -2.52 -3.75 0.58
CA VAL A 40 -1.64 -3.57 1.75
C VAL A 40 -1.14 -4.90 2.28
N ALA A 41 -2.01 -5.91 2.36
CA ALA A 41 -1.58 -7.25 2.73
C ALA A 41 -0.49 -7.77 1.78
N ALA A 42 -0.68 -7.58 0.46
CA ALA A 42 0.33 -7.92 -0.54
C ALA A 42 1.61 -7.09 -0.39
N GLY A 43 1.51 -5.79 -0.14
CA GLY A 43 2.66 -4.91 0.07
C GLY A 43 3.49 -5.27 1.31
N ARG A 44 2.85 -5.72 2.40
CA ARG A 44 3.54 -6.22 3.60
C ARG A 44 4.27 -7.53 3.33
N ASP A 45 3.60 -8.48 2.68
CA ASP A 45 4.23 -9.73 2.25
C ASP A 45 5.42 -9.48 1.30
N MET A 46 5.28 -8.52 0.38
CA MET A 46 6.35 -8.10 -0.51
C MET A 46 7.53 -7.48 0.27
N ALA A 47 7.25 -6.64 1.27
CA ALA A 47 8.28 -6.06 2.13
C ALA A 47 9.04 -7.12 2.94
N GLU A 48 8.35 -8.15 3.45
CA GLU A 48 8.98 -9.30 4.11
C GLU A 48 9.86 -10.10 3.14
N ARG A 49 9.36 -10.38 1.93
CA ARG A 49 10.10 -11.11 0.88
C ARG A 49 11.39 -10.40 0.46
N TYR A 50 11.34 -9.08 0.30
CA TYR A 50 12.49 -8.30 -0.20
C TYR A 50 13.33 -7.66 0.91
N GLY A 51 12.88 -7.67 2.17
CA GLY A 51 13.59 -7.05 3.29
C GLY A 51 13.69 -5.53 3.18
N VAL A 52 12.68 -4.88 2.60
CA VAL A 52 12.65 -3.43 2.34
C VAL A 52 11.47 -2.77 3.05
N PRO A 53 11.54 -1.47 3.39
CA PRO A 53 10.44 -0.77 4.06
C PRO A 53 9.16 -0.72 3.21
N PHE A 54 8.02 -0.79 3.89
CA PHE A 54 6.68 -0.61 3.29
C PHE A 54 6.09 0.75 3.70
N ARG A 55 5.67 1.55 2.71
CA ARG A 55 5.06 2.88 2.91
C ARG A 55 3.53 2.89 2.85
N GLY A 56 2.89 1.78 2.50
CA GLY A 56 1.44 1.75 2.30
C GLY A 56 0.59 1.80 3.58
N ASP A 57 1.19 1.63 4.76
CA ASP A 57 0.47 1.73 6.05
C ASP A 57 -0.06 3.16 6.30
N GLU A 58 0.66 4.19 5.84
CA GLU A 58 0.18 5.58 5.92
C GLU A 58 -1.08 5.81 5.06
N LEU A 59 -1.22 5.05 3.98
CA LEU A 59 -2.39 5.10 3.10
C LEU A 59 -3.60 4.44 3.77
N ILE A 60 -3.41 3.32 4.48
CA ILE A 60 -4.47 2.70 5.31
C ILE A 60 -4.95 3.66 6.38
N ALA A 61 -4.04 4.33 7.09
CA ALA A 61 -4.42 5.24 8.16
C ALA A 61 -5.36 6.35 7.64
N LYS A 62 -5.11 6.86 6.43
CA LYS A 62 -5.98 7.84 5.76
C LYS A 62 -7.32 7.27 5.31
N VAL A 63 -7.35 6.02 4.83
CA VAL A 63 -8.61 5.37 4.42
C VAL A 63 -9.45 4.95 5.62
N LEU A 64 -8.84 4.49 6.71
CA LEU A 64 -9.56 4.16 7.94
C LEU A 64 -9.97 5.41 8.72
N ALA A 65 -9.30 6.55 8.52
CA ALA A 65 -9.65 7.84 9.09
C ALA A 65 -10.84 8.54 8.40
N PHE A 66 -11.76 7.81 7.75
CA PHE A 66 -13.12 8.34 7.63
C PHE A 66 -13.56 8.76 9.05
N PRO A 67 -14.03 10.02 9.24
CA PRO A 67 -14.30 10.53 10.57
C PRO A 67 -15.37 9.66 11.17
N THR A 68 -14.95 8.76 12.05
CA THR A 68 -15.85 8.22 13.03
C THR A 68 -16.16 9.36 13.98
N ASP A 69 -17.44 9.55 14.28
CA ASP A 69 -17.80 10.44 15.39
C ASP A 69 -17.10 9.96 16.68
N LYS A 70 -17.17 10.76 17.75
CA LYS A 70 -16.61 10.40 19.07
C LYS A 70 -17.09 9.02 19.60
N ASP A 71 -18.08 8.41 18.96
CA ASP A 71 -18.70 7.13 19.31
C ASP A 71 -18.35 6.00 18.31
N GLY A 72 -17.40 6.22 17.38
CA GLY A 72 -16.90 5.18 16.47
C GLY A 72 -17.79 4.90 15.26
N ARG A 73 -18.77 5.75 14.94
CA ARG A 73 -19.69 5.54 13.81
C ARG A 73 -19.24 6.32 12.58
N ALA A 74 -19.26 5.67 11.41
CA ALA A 74 -18.93 6.33 10.14
C ALA A 74 -19.84 7.56 9.94
N ALA A 75 -19.26 8.75 9.84
CA ALA A 75 -20.01 9.95 9.47
C ALA A 75 -20.50 9.82 8.02
N THR A 76 -21.82 9.82 7.83
CA THR A 76 -22.51 9.86 6.54
C THR A 76 -22.48 11.25 5.94
#